data_AF-A0A820I5K0-F1
#
_entry.id   AF-A0A820I5K0-F1
#
_cell.length_a   1.000
_cell.length_b   1.000
_cell.length_c   1.000
_cell.angle_alpha   90.00
_cell.angle_beta   90.00
_cell.angle_gamma   90.00
#
_symmetry.space_group_name_H-M   'P 1'
#
loop_
_entity.id
_entity.type
_entity.pdbx_description
1 polymer ?
#
loop_
_entity_poly.entity_id
_entity_poly.type
_entity_poly.pdbx_seq_one_letter_code
_entity_poly.pdbx_strand_id
1 'polypeptide(L)'
;MFNTAIPDVSNVADEARSDLINVLSTIRNVLCSEQINEETFHSAMADLLNKVVTLYLDFSVKQLGPLDYQLIVDRYNHIGWIRKQQGKLSEAWAYHEDALQILHEHLTPTHPCLAITYNYIGLLYSTMNDHSRALDCLEKALEIQEKVLKPNHPHLAETHFHKSIIFERLNKIDDAFQHAQKAVDIGRQAFVIFDDPNMKSIKNSSIKCFY
;
A
#
# COMPACT_ATOMS: atom_id res chain seq x y z
N MET A 1 -27.47 18.09 -21.26
CA MET A 1 -28.25 16.86 -21.00
C MET A 1 -27.24 15.76 -20.77
N PHE A 2 -26.99 15.39 -19.51
CA PHE A 2 -26.16 14.23 -19.18
C PHE A 2 -27.01 12.98 -19.36
N ASN A 3 -26.58 12.08 -20.24
CA ASN A 3 -27.23 10.80 -20.49
C ASN A 3 -26.91 9.89 -19.30
N THR A 4 -27.80 9.86 -18.29
CA THR A 4 -27.69 8.96 -17.12
C THR A 4 -28.28 7.60 -17.48
N ALA A 5 -27.69 6.90 -18.45
CA ALA A 5 -27.97 5.49 -18.62
C ALA A 5 -27.34 4.74 -17.44
N ILE A 6 -28.18 4.16 -16.58
CA ILE A 6 -27.73 3.25 -15.53
C ILE A 6 -27.05 2.06 -16.24
N PRO A 7 -25.77 1.76 -15.98
CA PRO A 7 -25.10 0.62 -16.61
C PRO A 7 -25.88 -0.67 -16.35
N ASP A 8 -25.92 -1.57 -17.32
CA ASP A 8 -26.46 -2.92 -17.10
C ASP A 8 -25.52 -3.70 -16.16
N VAL A 9 -25.92 -3.77 -14.89
CA VAL A 9 -25.15 -4.39 -13.80
C VAL A 9 -25.47 -5.87 -13.60
N SER A 10 -26.32 -6.47 -14.42
CA SER A 10 -26.75 -7.87 -14.28
C SER A 10 -25.57 -8.84 -14.37
N ASN A 11 -24.69 -8.65 -15.36
CA ASN A 11 -23.48 -9.46 -15.53
C ASN A 11 -22.48 -9.29 -14.37
N VAL A 12 -22.35 -8.05 -13.85
CA VAL A 12 -21.48 -7.75 -12.71
C VAL A 12 -21.99 -8.41 -11.42
N ALA A 13 -23.30 -8.49 -11.25
CA ALA A 13 -23.93 -9.15 -10.10
C ALA A 13 -23.74 -10.68 -10.15
N ASP A 14 -23.77 -11.29 -11.33
CA ASP A 14 -23.55 -12.72 -11.50
C ASP A 14 -22.07 -13.12 -11.32
N GLU A 15 -21.12 -12.30 -11.79
CA GLU A 15 -19.69 -12.45 -11.49
C GLU A 15 -19.43 -12.38 -9.97
N ALA A 16 -19.90 -11.31 -9.32
CA ALA A 16 -19.72 -11.12 -7.88
C ALA A 16 -20.35 -12.25 -7.04
N ARG A 17 -21.49 -12.80 -7.50
CA ARG A 17 -22.12 -13.97 -6.88
C ARG A 17 -21.26 -15.22 -7.02
N SER A 18 -20.68 -15.47 -8.19
CA SER A 18 -19.78 -16.60 -8.45
C SER A 18 -18.54 -16.54 -7.54
N ASP A 19 -17.97 -15.34 -7.41
CA ASP A 19 -16.78 -15.12 -6.59
C ASP A 19 -17.05 -15.27 -5.10
N LEU A 20 -18.21 -14.81 -4.62
CA LEU A 20 -18.64 -15.03 -3.23
C LEU A 20 -18.81 -16.53 -2.92
N ILE A 21 -19.34 -17.32 -3.86
CA ILE A 21 -19.44 -18.78 -3.72
C ILE A 21 -18.05 -19.42 -3.61
N ASN A 22 -17.08 -18.95 -4.39
CA ASN A 22 -15.69 -19.41 -4.33
C ASN A 22 -15.02 -19.07 -2.98
N VAL A 23 -15.29 -17.87 -2.44
CA VAL A 23 -14.84 -17.49 -1.09
C VAL A 23 -15.46 -18.42 -0.05
N LEU A 24 -16.79 -18.57 -0.03
CA LEU A 24 -17.49 -19.40 0.96
C LEU A 24 -17.05 -20.87 0.91
N SER A 25 -16.78 -21.41 -0.29
CA SER A 25 -16.25 -22.77 -0.43
C SER A 25 -14.83 -22.90 0.13
N THR A 26 -13.99 -21.86 -0.04
CA THR A 26 -12.66 -21.78 0.57
C THR A 26 -12.76 -21.74 2.10
N ILE A 27 -13.66 -20.93 2.68
CA ILE A 27 -13.91 -20.88 4.14
C ILE A 27 -14.25 -22.27 4.67
N ARG A 28 -15.23 -22.92 4.03
CA ARG A 28 -15.67 -24.25 4.42
C ARG A 28 -14.51 -25.24 4.42
N ASN A 29 -13.68 -25.22 3.38
CA ASN A 29 -12.54 -26.14 3.28
C ASN A 29 -11.48 -25.90 4.37
N VAL A 30 -11.23 -24.64 4.73
CA VAL A 30 -10.32 -24.28 5.85
C VAL A 30 -10.92 -24.75 7.19
N LEU A 31 -12.20 -24.47 7.45
CA LEU A 31 -12.86 -24.85 8.71
C LEU A 31 -13.03 -26.36 8.88
N CYS A 32 -13.17 -27.12 7.78
CA CYS A 32 -13.37 -28.58 7.81
C CYS A 32 -12.06 -29.39 7.84
N SER A 33 -10.90 -28.74 7.87
CA SER A 33 -9.60 -29.43 7.90
C SER A 33 -9.23 -29.80 9.34
N GLU A 34 -9.11 -31.09 9.62
CA GLU A 34 -8.86 -31.64 10.97
C GLU A 34 -7.40 -31.45 11.48
N GLN A 35 -6.50 -30.85 10.68
CA GLN A 35 -5.06 -30.76 10.99
C GLN A 35 -4.41 -29.39 10.71
N ILE A 36 -5.14 -28.28 10.78
CA ILE A 36 -4.51 -26.96 10.59
C ILE A 36 -3.83 -26.51 11.90
N ASN A 37 -2.52 -26.23 11.84
CA ASN A 37 -1.85 -25.56 12.95
C ASN A 37 -2.21 -24.05 12.95
N GLU A 38 -2.02 -23.39 14.10
CA GLU A 38 -2.47 -22.01 14.29
C GLU A 38 -1.89 -21.04 13.23
N GLU A 39 -0.64 -21.26 12.80
CA GLU A 39 0.02 -20.44 11.77
C GLU A 39 -0.63 -20.60 10.38
N THR A 40 -0.94 -21.84 9.98
CA THR A 40 -1.63 -22.09 8.70
C THR A 40 -3.07 -21.57 8.73
N PHE A 41 -3.73 -21.58 9.89
CA PHE A 41 -5.08 -21.02 10.05
C PHE A 41 -5.07 -19.49 9.86
N HIS A 42 -4.14 -18.78 10.52
CA HIS A 42 -4.02 -17.33 10.37
C HIS A 42 -3.66 -16.92 8.93
N SER A 43 -2.77 -17.67 8.27
CA SER A 43 -2.42 -17.45 6.87
C SER A 43 -3.62 -17.65 5.94
N ALA A 44 -4.39 -18.73 6.13
CA ALA A 44 -5.58 -19.01 5.34
C ALA A 44 -6.69 -17.96 5.55
N MET A 45 -6.87 -17.49 6.79
CA MET A 45 -7.81 -16.42 7.10
C MET A 45 -7.39 -15.09 6.50
N ALA A 46 -6.09 -14.75 6.51
CA ALA A 46 -5.57 -13.56 5.83
C ALA A 46 -5.79 -13.64 4.31
N ASP A 47 -5.54 -14.80 3.70
CA ASP A 47 -5.75 -15.03 2.26
C ASP A 47 -7.22 -14.85 1.87
N LEU A 48 -8.12 -15.36 2.71
CA LEU A 48 -9.55 -15.22 2.53
C LEU A 48 -10.01 -13.76 2.67
N LEU A 49 -9.55 -13.08 3.72
CA LEU A 49 -9.89 -11.68 3.97
C LEU A 49 -9.41 -10.81 2.80
N ASN A 50 -8.21 -11.07 2.30
CA ASN A 50 -7.68 -10.43 1.09
C ASN A 50 -8.56 -10.71 -0.13
N LYS A 51 -9.00 -11.96 -0.36
CA LYS A 51 -9.92 -12.27 -1.48
C LYS A 51 -11.24 -11.50 -1.38
N VAL A 52 -11.86 -11.46 -0.20
CA VAL A 52 -13.12 -10.71 0.00
C VAL A 52 -12.91 -9.23 -0.26
N VAL A 53 -11.80 -8.67 0.23
CA VAL A 53 -11.45 -7.27 -0.01
C VAL A 53 -11.22 -7.04 -1.50
N THR A 54 -10.40 -7.83 -2.19
CA THR A 54 -10.17 -7.69 -3.64
C THR A 54 -11.47 -7.71 -4.44
N LEU A 55 -12.39 -8.64 -4.15
CA LEU A 55 -13.68 -8.71 -4.85
C LEU A 55 -14.53 -7.45 -4.64
N TYR A 56 -14.56 -6.94 -3.41
CA TYR A 56 -15.22 -5.67 -3.13
C TYR A 56 -14.58 -4.52 -3.90
N LEU A 57 -13.25 -4.51 -4.01
CA LEU A 57 -12.51 -3.47 -4.72
C LEU A 57 -12.71 -3.56 -6.24
N ASP A 58 -12.67 -4.75 -6.84
CA ASP A 58 -12.88 -4.95 -8.28
C ASP A 58 -14.31 -4.56 -8.68
N PHE A 59 -15.29 -4.95 -7.86
CA PHE A 59 -16.67 -4.47 -8.00
C PHE A 59 -16.73 -2.95 -7.90
N SER A 60 -15.96 -2.36 -6.98
CA SER A 60 -15.92 -0.92 -6.78
C SER A 60 -15.29 -0.18 -7.97
N VAL A 61 -14.16 -0.65 -8.50
CA VAL A 61 -13.48 -0.07 -9.67
C VAL A 61 -14.43 -0.03 -10.87
N LYS A 62 -15.22 -1.09 -11.08
CA LYS A 62 -16.19 -1.18 -12.19
C LYS A 62 -17.35 -0.17 -12.08
N GLN A 63 -17.60 0.42 -10.90
CA GLN A 63 -18.82 1.20 -10.61
C GLN A 63 -18.56 2.65 -10.17
N LEU A 64 -17.36 3.02 -9.70
CA LEU A 64 -17.18 4.20 -8.84
C LEU A 64 -16.40 5.38 -9.41
N GLY A 65 -16.56 6.53 -8.74
CA GLY A 65 -15.92 7.81 -9.03
C GLY A 65 -14.65 8.10 -8.18
N PRO A 66 -14.11 9.34 -8.24
CA PRO A 66 -12.73 9.66 -7.82
C PRO A 66 -12.34 9.35 -6.38
N LEU A 67 -13.27 9.44 -5.41
CA LEU A 67 -12.99 9.24 -3.99
C LEU A 67 -12.67 7.77 -3.66
N ASP A 68 -13.17 6.84 -4.48
CA ASP A 68 -13.10 5.41 -4.19
C ASP A 68 -11.83 4.78 -4.74
N TYR A 69 -11.24 5.38 -5.79
CA TYR A 69 -9.95 4.94 -6.33
C TYR A 69 -8.81 5.06 -5.32
N GLN A 70 -8.79 6.12 -4.50
CA GLN A 70 -7.78 6.24 -3.44
C GLN A 70 -7.88 5.09 -2.44
N LEU A 71 -9.10 4.79 -1.97
CA LEU A 71 -9.33 3.69 -1.04
C LEU A 71 -8.87 2.35 -1.66
N ILE A 72 -9.20 2.12 -2.93
CA ILE A 72 -8.82 0.89 -3.65
C ILE A 72 -7.29 0.76 -3.72
N VAL A 73 -6.60 1.82 -4.13
CA VAL A 73 -5.14 1.85 -4.20
C VAL A 73 -4.49 1.57 -2.85
N ASP A 74 -4.97 2.21 -1.79
CA ASP A 74 -4.43 1.99 -0.43
C ASP A 74 -4.61 0.52 -0.01
N ARG A 75 -5.74 -0.10 -0.37
CA ARG A 75 -5.99 -1.51 -0.06
C ARG A 75 -5.13 -2.45 -0.90
N TYR A 76 -4.99 -2.22 -2.20
CA TYR A 76 -4.09 -3.01 -3.04
C TYR A 76 -2.64 -2.91 -2.55
N ASN A 77 -2.17 -1.71 -2.19
CA ASN A 77 -0.85 -1.53 -1.59
C ASN A 77 -0.69 -2.32 -0.30
N HIS A 78 -1.69 -2.30 0.58
CA HIS A 78 -1.66 -3.06 1.83
C HIS A 78 -1.63 -4.58 1.58
N ILE A 79 -2.47 -5.09 0.66
CA ILE A 79 -2.46 -6.51 0.28
C ILE A 79 -1.11 -6.90 -0.31
N GLY A 80 -0.55 -6.07 -1.21
CA GLY A 80 0.77 -6.28 -1.80
C GLY A 80 1.87 -6.38 -0.74
N TRP A 81 1.84 -5.51 0.26
CA TRP A 81 2.76 -5.59 1.41
C TRP A 81 2.60 -6.89 2.20
N ILE A 82 1.37 -7.33 2.51
CA ILE A 82 1.12 -8.60 3.20
C ILE A 82 1.67 -9.78 2.38
N ARG A 83 1.41 -9.80 1.06
CA ARG A 83 1.92 -10.84 0.16
C ARG A 83 3.44 -10.90 0.16
N LYS A 84 4.11 -9.76 0.17
CA LYS A 84 5.57 -9.69 0.31
C LYS A 84 6.02 -10.31 1.64
N GLN A 85 5.36 -10.01 2.77
CA GLN A 85 5.73 -10.59 4.07
C GLN A 85 5.53 -12.12 4.10
N GLN A 86 4.55 -12.63 3.36
CA GLN A 86 4.33 -14.07 3.16
C GLN A 86 5.33 -14.71 2.16
N GLY A 87 6.28 -13.96 1.60
CA GLY A 87 7.21 -14.44 0.57
C GLY A 87 6.61 -14.61 -0.83
N LYS A 88 5.35 -14.23 -1.03
CA LYS A 88 4.61 -14.31 -2.31
C LYS A 88 4.92 -13.09 -3.19
N LEU A 89 6.17 -12.98 -3.65
CA LEU A 89 6.66 -11.78 -4.34
C LEU A 89 5.91 -11.48 -5.65
N SER A 90 5.56 -12.49 -6.45
CA SER A 90 4.82 -12.29 -7.70
C SER A 90 3.40 -11.76 -7.47
N GLU A 91 2.73 -12.22 -6.41
CA GLU A 91 1.42 -11.68 -6.02
C GLU A 91 1.55 -10.25 -5.53
N ALA A 92 2.55 -9.96 -4.69
CA ALA A 92 2.82 -8.59 -4.23
C ALA A 92 3.04 -7.63 -5.40
N TRP A 93 3.80 -8.08 -6.42
CA TRP A 93 4.05 -7.32 -7.63
C TRP A 93 2.76 -6.95 -8.36
N ALA A 94 1.89 -7.92 -8.61
CA ALA A 94 0.62 -7.71 -9.30
C ALA A 94 -0.24 -6.65 -8.60
N TYR A 95 -0.39 -6.72 -7.28
CA TYR A 95 -1.19 -5.73 -6.54
C TYR A 95 -0.63 -4.31 -6.61
N HIS A 96 0.70 -4.14 -6.58
CA HIS A 96 1.28 -2.80 -6.72
C HIS A 96 1.23 -2.27 -8.16
N GLU A 97 1.26 -3.14 -9.17
CA GLU A 97 1.02 -2.75 -10.57
C GLU A 97 -0.43 -2.31 -10.79
N ASP A 98 -1.41 -3.07 -10.27
CA ASP A 98 -2.83 -2.71 -10.34
C ASP A 98 -3.08 -1.35 -9.65
N ALA A 99 -2.45 -1.13 -8.49
CA ALA A 99 -2.50 0.14 -7.78
C ALA A 99 -1.90 1.29 -8.63
N LEU A 100 -0.74 1.08 -9.25
CA LEU A 100 -0.13 2.07 -10.16
C LEU A 100 -1.02 2.39 -11.35
N GLN A 101 -1.66 1.38 -11.94
CA GLN A 101 -2.54 1.56 -13.08
C GLN A 101 -3.72 2.48 -12.71
N ILE A 102 -4.42 2.20 -11.61
CA ILE A 102 -5.53 3.03 -11.11
C ILE A 102 -5.04 4.46 -10.83
N LEU A 103 -3.87 4.61 -10.20
CA LEU A 103 -3.28 5.92 -9.91
C LEU A 103 -3.01 6.73 -11.18
N HIS A 104 -2.46 6.10 -12.22
CA HIS A 104 -2.14 6.76 -13.48
C HIS A 104 -3.38 7.09 -14.32
N GLU A 105 -4.42 6.26 -14.25
CA GLU A 105 -5.66 6.46 -15.02
C GLU A 105 -6.59 7.49 -14.38
N HIS A 106 -6.65 7.55 -13.04
CA HIS A 106 -7.72 8.26 -12.35
C HIS A 106 -7.27 9.36 -11.37
N LEU A 107 -6.00 9.42 -11.01
CA LEU A 107 -5.49 10.37 -10.01
C LEU A 107 -4.42 11.29 -10.60
N THR A 108 -4.19 12.42 -9.93
CA THR A 108 -3.19 13.40 -10.40
C THR A 108 -1.77 12.82 -10.31
N PRO A 109 -0.84 13.20 -11.20
CA PRO A 109 0.55 12.71 -11.17
C PRO A 109 1.34 13.03 -9.89
N THR A 110 0.85 13.95 -9.06
CA THR A 110 1.44 14.32 -7.76
C THR A 110 0.65 13.77 -6.58
N HIS A 111 -0.28 12.82 -6.79
CA HIS A 111 -1.09 12.29 -5.71
C HIS A 111 -0.22 11.54 -4.68
N PRO A 112 -0.37 11.78 -3.36
CA PRO A 112 0.47 11.15 -2.34
C PRO A 112 0.52 9.62 -2.40
N CYS A 113 -0.59 8.95 -2.77
CA CYS A 113 -0.62 7.49 -2.92
C CYS A 113 0.34 6.98 -4.00
N LEU A 114 0.68 7.78 -5.02
CA LEU A 114 1.65 7.39 -6.03
C LEU A 114 3.06 7.23 -5.42
N ALA A 115 3.42 8.11 -4.48
CA ALA A 115 4.67 7.97 -3.74
C ALA A 115 4.69 6.72 -2.85
N ILE A 116 3.56 6.40 -2.20
CA ILE A 116 3.42 5.21 -1.36
C ILE A 116 3.59 3.94 -2.22
N THR A 117 2.94 3.87 -3.38
CA THR A 117 3.09 2.73 -4.29
C THR A 117 4.53 2.60 -4.80
N TYR A 118 5.20 3.70 -5.17
CA TYR A 118 6.61 3.64 -5.55
C TYR A 118 7.53 3.17 -4.42
N ASN A 119 7.26 3.55 -3.16
CA ASN A 119 8.00 3.02 -2.01
C ASN A 119 7.89 1.49 -1.93
N TYR A 120 6.68 0.95 -2.04
CA TYR A 120 6.47 -0.51 -1.97
C TYR A 120 7.14 -1.25 -3.13
N ILE A 121 7.06 -0.72 -4.35
CA ILE A 121 7.75 -1.29 -5.52
C ILE A 121 9.28 -1.24 -5.33
N GLY A 122 9.80 -0.13 -4.78
CA GLY A 122 11.20 -0.01 -4.42
C GLY A 122 11.66 -1.09 -3.43
N LEU A 123 10.84 -1.38 -2.42
CA LEU A 123 11.10 -2.48 -1.47
C LEU A 123 11.09 -3.85 -2.15
N LEU A 124 10.21 -4.08 -3.13
CA LEU A 124 10.19 -5.33 -3.90
C LEU A 124 11.47 -5.49 -4.73
N TYR A 125 11.89 -4.44 -5.45
CA TYR A 125 13.16 -4.46 -6.16
C TYR A 125 14.35 -4.70 -5.25
N SER A 126 14.38 -4.05 -4.09
CA SER A 126 15.43 -4.28 -3.08
C SER A 126 15.45 -5.72 -2.56
N THR A 127 14.28 -6.34 -2.41
CA THR A 127 14.13 -7.76 -2.03
C THR A 127 14.68 -8.70 -3.11
N MET A 128 14.54 -8.31 -4.38
CA MET A 128 15.09 -9.02 -5.55
C MET A 128 16.56 -8.68 -5.85
N ASN A 129 17.23 -7.94 -4.96
CA ASN A 129 18.60 -7.42 -5.13
C ASN A 129 18.79 -6.47 -6.33
N ASP A 130 17.71 -5.93 -6.89
CA ASP A 130 17.79 -4.88 -7.90
C ASP A 130 17.82 -3.50 -7.25
N HIS A 131 18.97 -3.18 -6.66
CA HIS A 131 19.15 -1.95 -5.90
C HIS A 131 19.06 -0.69 -6.77
N SER A 132 19.37 -0.77 -8.06
CA SER A 132 19.25 0.37 -8.98
C SER A 132 17.79 0.77 -9.16
N ARG A 133 16.94 -0.18 -9.58
CA ARG A 133 15.51 0.11 -9.75
C ARG A 133 14.81 0.42 -8.43
N ALA A 134 15.28 -0.15 -7.33
CA ALA A 134 14.80 0.20 -6.00
C ALA A 134 15.04 1.69 -5.69
N LEU A 135 16.26 2.19 -5.90
CA LEU A 135 16.61 3.59 -5.67
C LEU A 135 15.83 4.52 -6.61
N ASP A 136 15.66 4.16 -7.88
CA ASP A 136 14.87 4.94 -8.84
C ASP A 136 13.42 5.12 -8.40
N CYS A 137 12.80 4.05 -7.86
CA CYS A 137 11.44 4.12 -7.32
C CYS A 137 11.37 5.01 -6.07
N LEU A 138 12.33 4.87 -5.14
CA LEU A 138 12.37 5.71 -3.94
C LEU A 138 12.64 7.18 -4.26
N GLU A 139 13.38 7.48 -5.32
CA GLU A 139 13.59 8.87 -5.77
C GLU A 139 12.29 9.48 -6.31
N LYS A 140 11.55 8.76 -7.17
CA LYS A 140 10.22 9.19 -7.63
C LYS A 140 9.26 9.40 -6.46
N ALA A 141 9.32 8.56 -5.43
CA ALA A 141 8.51 8.73 -4.23
C ALA A 141 8.88 10.03 -3.50
N LEU A 142 10.18 10.31 -3.28
CA LEU A 142 10.63 11.56 -2.66
C LEU A 142 10.21 12.79 -3.46
N GLU A 143 10.39 12.79 -4.78
CA GLU A 143 10.02 13.93 -5.64
C GLU A 143 8.54 14.31 -5.51
N ILE A 144 7.66 13.32 -5.35
CA ILE A 144 6.23 13.55 -5.13
C ILE A 144 6.01 14.05 -3.70
N GLN A 145 6.57 13.35 -2.71
CA GLN A 145 6.40 13.67 -1.29
C GLN A 145 6.87 15.08 -0.96
N GLU A 146 8.02 15.52 -1.46
CA GLU A 146 8.58 16.85 -1.23
C GLU A 146 7.70 17.97 -1.83
N LYS A 147 6.92 17.67 -2.88
CA LYS A 147 5.99 18.62 -3.49
C LYS A 147 4.69 18.77 -2.72
N VAL A 148 4.21 17.71 -2.07
CA VAL A 148 2.84 17.65 -1.54
C VAL A 148 2.75 17.48 -0.02
N LEU A 149 3.83 17.07 0.64
CA LEU A 149 3.89 16.83 2.07
C LEU A 149 4.69 17.92 2.78
N LYS A 150 4.39 18.09 4.07
CA LYS A 150 5.22 18.93 4.94
C LYS A 150 6.60 18.29 5.12
N PRO A 151 7.68 19.08 5.30
CA PRO A 151 9.03 18.54 5.44
C PRO A 151 9.24 17.55 6.60
N ASN A 152 8.38 17.57 7.61
CA ASN A 152 8.41 16.66 8.75
C ASN A 152 7.43 15.48 8.63
N HIS A 153 6.90 15.21 7.43
CA HIS A 153 5.93 14.14 7.24
C HIS A 153 6.58 12.76 7.38
N PRO A 154 5.99 11.81 8.15
CA PRO A 154 6.62 10.51 8.40
C PRO A 154 6.94 9.68 7.15
N HIS A 155 6.14 9.79 6.08
CA HIS A 155 6.47 9.13 4.80
C HIS A 155 7.82 9.57 4.19
N LEU A 156 8.25 10.83 4.37
CA LEU A 156 9.58 11.27 3.94
C LEU A 156 10.69 10.57 4.75
N ALA A 157 10.47 10.40 6.05
CA ALA A 157 11.40 9.68 6.93
C ALA A 157 11.51 8.20 6.50
N GLU A 158 10.39 7.56 6.23
CA GLU A 158 10.34 6.16 5.79
C GLU A 158 11.07 5.96 4.45
N THR A 159 10.85 6.83 3.46
CA THR A 159 11.55 6.72 2.17
C THR A 159 13.06 6.90 2.33
N HIS A 160 13.50 7.85 3.15
CA HIS A 160 14.93 7.99 3.46
C HIS A 160 15.51 6.78 4.19
N PHE A 161 14.76 6.18 5.12
CA PHE A 161 15.17 4.95 5.80
C PHE A 161 15.31 3.77 4.81
N HIS A 162 14.41 3.63 3.84
CA HIS A 162 14.55 2.61 2.80
C HIS A 162 15.80 2.84 1.93
N LYS A 163 16.09 4.10 1.57
CA LYS A 163 17.33 4.43 0.84
C LYS A 163 18.57 4.08 1.66
N SER A 164 18.60 4.35 2.97
CA SER A 164 19.76 4.01 3.80
C SER A 164 20.04 2.50 3.85
N ILE A 165 19.01 1.67 3.95
CA ILE A 165 19.15 0.21 3.91
C ILE A 165 19.74 -0.24 2.56
N ILE A 166 19.29 0.34 1.44
CA ILE A 166 19.81 -0.03 0.12
C ILE A 166 21.26 0.42 -0.03
N PHE A 167 21.63 1.62 0.42
CA PHE A 167 23.01 2.07 0.38
C PHE A 167 23.95 1.24 1.25
N GLU A 168 23.47 0.78 2.42
CA GLU A 168 24.20 -0.18 3.26
C GLU A 168 24.48 -1.48 2.50
N ARG A 169 23.47 -2.05 1.83
CA ARG A 169 23.63 -3.27 0.99
C ARG A 169 24.62 -3.07 -0.17
N LEU A 170 24.71 -1.85 -0.69
CA LEU A 170 25.68 -1.46 -1.72
C LEU A 170 27.07 -1.11 -1.17
N ASN A 171 27.28 -1.21 0.14
CA ASN A 171 28.50 -0.80 0.85
C ASN A 171 28.87 0.69 0.63
N LYS A 172 27.87 1.54 0.39
CA LYS A 172 27.99 2.99 0.26
C LYS A 172 27.68 3.65 1.60
N ILE A 173 28.63 3.55 2.53
CA ILE A 173 28.40 3.86 3.94
C ILE A 173 28.06 5.34 4.17
N ASP A 174 28.71 6.26 3.46
CA ASP A 174 28.45 7.70 3.60
C ASP A 174 27.02 8.07 3.18
N ASP A 175 26.56 7.55 2.04
CA ASP A 175 25.19 7.74 1.55
C ASP A 175 24.16 7.12 2.52
N ALA A 176 24.46 5.92 3.03
CA ALA A 176 23.61 5.24 4.00
C ALA A 176 23.45 6.07 5.28
N PHE A 177 24.56 6.57 5.83
CA PHE A 177 24.56 7.42 7.02
C PHE A 177 23.78 8.71 6.79
N GLN A 178 24.00 9.39 5.66
CA GLN A 178 23.29 10.63 5.32
C GLN A 178 21.78 10.41 5.29
N HIS A 179 21.31 9.34 4.65
CA HIS A 179 19.89 9.03 4.55
C HIS A 179 19.28 8.58 5.87
N ALA A 180 20.00 7.78 6.67
CA ALA A 180 19.55 7.40 8.00
C ALA A 180 19.41 8.63 8.92
N GLN A 181 20.36 9.56 8.85
CA GLN A 181 20.33 10.80 9.61
C GLN A 181 19.13 11.68 9.23
N LYS A 182 18.86 11.85 7.92
CA LYS A 182 17.66 12.55 7.44
C LYS A 182 16.37 11.94 7.98
N ALA A 183 16.24 10.60 7.94
CA ALA A 183 15.06 9.92 8.45
C ALA A 183 14.83 10.22 9.95
N VAL A 184 15.90 10.16 10.75
CA VAL A 184 15.85 10.49 12.20
C VAL A 184 15.47 11.94 12.44
N ASP A 185 16.04 12.88 11.68
CA ASP A 185 15.79 14.32 11.89
C ASP A 185 14.35 14.70 11.52
N ILE A 186 13.81 14.14 10.43
CA ILE A 186 12.40 14.31 10.05
C ILE A 186 11.49 13.73 11.15
N GLY A 187 11.78 12.51 11.61
CA GLY A 187 11.03 11.88 12.70
C GLY A 187 11.05 12.72 13.98
N ARG A 188 12.21 13.25 14.37
CA ARG A 188 12.35 14.13 15.54
C ARG A 188 11.53 15.41 15.39
N GLN A 189 11.57 16.05 14.23
CA GLN A 189 10.78 17.26 13.96
C GLN A 189 9.27 16.97 14.01
N ALA A 190 8.83 15.78 13.59
CA ALA A 190 7.44 15.37 13.76
C ALA A 190 7.05 15.33 15.25
N PHE A 191 7.86 14.68 16.10
CA PHE A 191 7.61 14.57 17.55
C PHE A 191 7.58 15.92 18.27
N VAL A 192 8.48 16.85 17.94
CA VAL A 192 8.51 18.19 18.56
C VAL A 192 7.20 18.96 18.32
N ILE A 193 6.54 18.77 17.17
CA ILE A 193 5.22 19.37 16.89
C ILE A 193 4.10 18.70 17.72
N PHE A 194 4.19 17.41 17.99
CA PHE A 194 3.20 16.69 18.80
C PHE A 194 3.26 17.01 20.31
N ASP A 195 4.36 17.60 20.78
CA ASP A 195 4.52 18.09 22.15
C ASP A 195 4.07 19.56 22.32
N ASP A 196 3.65 20.24 21.25
CA ASP A 196 3.03 21.58 21.34
C ASP A 196 1.68 21.49 22.10
N PRO A 197 1.51 22.18 23.24
CA PRO A 197 0.27 22.20 24.02
C PRO A 197 -0.98 22.59 23.20
N ASN A 198 -0.81 23.35 22.12
CA ASN A 198 -1.89 23.84 21.26
C ASN A 198 -2.33 22.83 20.19
N MET A 199 -1.55 21.77 19.91
CA MET A 199 -1.86 20.76 18.88
C MET A 199 -2.43 19.44 19.45
N LYS A 200 -2.74 19.39 20.76
CA LYS A 200 -3.38 18.23 21.43
C LYS A 200 -4.67 17.74 20.77
N SER A 201 -5.42 18.60 20.06
CA SER A 201 -6.66 18.21 19.37
C SER A 201 -6.42 17.34 18.11
N ILE A 202 -5.25 17.45 17.47
CA ILE A 202 -4.88 16.71 16.26
C ILE A 202 -4.40 15.28 16.61
N LYS A 203 -4.02 15.06 17.88
CA LYS A 203 -3.53 13.80 18.44
C LYS A 203 -4.48 12.61 18.19
N ASN A 204 -5.80 12.84 18.12
CA ASN A 204 -6.78 11.77 17.90
C ASN A 204 -7.10 11.48 16.43
N SER A 205 -6.76 12.37 15.50
CA SER A 205 -7.07 12.19 14.07
C SER A 205 -5.89 11.64 13.29
N SER A 206 -4.65 12.00 13.65
CA SER A 206 -3.44 11.56 12.94
C SER A 206 -2.96 10.16 13.35
N ILE A 207 -3.28 9.70 14.57
CA ILE A 207 -2.97 8.33 15.01
C ILE A 207 -3.77 7.27 14.21
N LYS A 208 -4.91 7.66 13.60
CA LYS A 208 -5.69 6.78 12.72
C LYS A 208 -5.04 6.51 11.35
N CYS A 209 -3.96 7.19 11.00
CA CYS A 209 -3.20 6.90 9.77
C CYS A 209 -1.95 6.05 10.02
N PHE A 210 -1.64 5.68 11.28
CA PHE A 210 -0.47 4.88 11.64
C PHE A 210 -0.81 3.48 12.19
N TYR A 211 -2.08 3.05 12.12
CA TYR A 211 -2.52 1.69 12.43
C TYR A 211 -3.54 1.19 11.41
#